data_AF-A0A842Y843-F1
#
_entry.id   AF-A0A842Y843-F1
#
_cell.length_a   1.000
_cell.length_b   1.000
_cell.length_c   1.000
_cell.angle_alpha   90.00
_cell.angle_beta   90.00
_cell.angle_gamma   90.00
#
_symmetry.space_group_name_H-M   'P 1'
#
loop_
_entity.id
_entity.type
_entity.pdbx_description
1 polymer ?
#
loop_
_entity_poly.entity_id
_entity_poly.type
_entity_poly.pdbx_seq_one_letter_code
_entity_poly.pdbx_strand_id
1 'polypeptide(L)'
;SMLNPPPSEVLQEYELEETVLTSQLLDIEREWTANIIVVDFDQSLINEAEILTGIPTTRSYATDTVFITHNIEYAIYYADQDYVDDLSQVVMDNSVNGSQTGTYLNETALLYQQVNLDEPQRIFYPRAGRVIDGYAVEDWLENNPYVAPPSLGYTLYMVNFSSLDTSGHGLEHWYDYHAEDPDTGEKQDWFRLEWDNALNPNITMDYSSFGGRSNTFVVDPSAHQWYLKWCRIWWSTEIGTEYDFWTHDLEDKVASLDLSNPTDITALNVYLRECIWDPINQLFFPYQHQPASHVQTGLLRALVICMDVAQGTSLDSLRWVTDAEMQKAHLEELYPFISWDVQVDFIDIDEYPVWN
;
A
#
# COMPACT_ATOMS: atom_id res chain seq x y z
N SER A 1 72.80 -51.22 14.56
CA SER A 1 71.51 -51.93 14.51
C SER A 1 70.42 -50.90 14.70
N MET A 2 69.42 -50.95 13.83
CA MET A 2 68.41 -49.93 13.55
C MET A 2 67.61 -49.45 14.77
N LEU A 3 67.21 -48.17 14.75
CA LEU A 3 65.88 -47.66 15.10
C LEU A 3 65.78 -46.17 14.69
N ASN A 4 64.77 -45.86 13.88
CA ASN A 4 64.42 -44.53 13.36
C ASN A 4 63.84 -43.61 14.47
N PRO A 5 64.04 -42.28 14.37
CA PRO A 5 63.10 -41.27 14.82
C PRO A 5 62.18 -40.79 13.66
N PRO A 6 61.03 -40.16 13.98
CA PRO A 6 59.84 -40.05 13.12
C PRO A 6 59.97 -38.98 12.01
N PRO A 7 59.08 -39.00 10.99
CA PRO A 7 59.10 -38.04 9.89
C PRO A 7 58.66 -36.66 10.37
N SER A 8 59.48 -35.65 10.11
CA SER A 8 59.05 -34.26 10.12
C SER A 8 58.14 -34.04 8.90
N GLU A 9 56.83 -33.97 9.12
CA GLU A 9 55.90 -33.44 8.14
C GLU A 9 56.26 -31.97 7.88
N VAL A 10 56.77 -31.71 6.68
CA VAL A 10 56.88 -30.37 6.14
C VAL A 10 55.45 -29.98 5.79
N LEU A 11 54.84 -29.13 6.62
CA LEU A 11 53.63 -28.40 6.29
C LEU A 11 53.87 -27.66 4.98
N GLN A 12 53.31 -28.17 3.87
CA GLN A 12 53.07 -27.34 2.71
C GLN A 12 52.00 -26.34 3.12
N GLU A 13 52.39 -25.07 3.23
CA GLU A 13 51.44 -23.96 3.21
C GLU A 13 50.67 -24.06 1.89
N TYR A 14 49.46 -24.60 1.96
CA TYR A 14 48.46 -24.36 0.94
C TYR A 14 48.04 -22.90 1.11
N GLU A 15 48.63 -22.01 0.30
CA GLU A 15 48.01 -20.73 0.01
C GLU A 15 46.63 -21.04 -0.56
N LEU A 16 45.59 -20.79 0.22
CA LEU A 16 44.24 -20.61 -0.31
C LEU A 16 44.35 -19.40 -1.24
N GLU A 17 44.36 -19.65 -2.55
CA GLU A 17 43.93 -18.64 -3.50
C GLU A 17 42.51 -18.25 -3.09
N GLU A 18 42.39 -17.16 -2.33
CA GLU A 18 41.14 -16.40 -2.27
C GLU A 18 40.87 -15.96 -3.70
N THR A 19 40.11 -16.78 -4.43
CA THR A 19 39.29 -16.29 -5.51
C THR A 19 38.35 -15.26 -4.90
N VAL A 20 38.83 -14.01 -4.85
CA VAL A 20 38.00 -12.83 -4.71
C VAL A 20 37.10 -12.85 -5.93
N LEU A 21 35.96 -13.54 -5.83
CA LEU A 21 34.78 -13.23 -6.62
C LEU A 21 34.46 -11.79 -6.23
N THR A 22 35.00 -10.82 -6.97
CA THR A 22 34.44 -9.47 -6.99
C THR A 22 32.96 -9.68 -7.26
N SER A 23 32.12 -9.45 -6.25
CA SER A 23 30.68 -9.52 -6.37
C SER A 23 30.29 -8.48 -7.41
N GLN A 24 30.20 -8.90 -8.67
CA GLN A 24 29.66 -8.06 -9.71
C GLN A 24 28.20 -7.91 -9.37
N LEU A 25 27.87 -6.69 -8.95
CA LEU A 25 26.51 -6.29 -8.64
C LEU A 25 25.68 -6.55 -9.90
N LEU A 26 24.67 -7.40 -9.78
CA LEU A 26 23.84 -7.81 -10.90
C LEU A 26 22.86 -6.69 -11.21
N ASP A 27 23.05 -6.02 -12.35
CA ASP A 27 22.14 -4.99 -12.82
C ASP A 27 20.93 -5.61 -13.53
N ILE A 28 19.74 -5.29 -13.05
CA ILE A 28 18.46 -5.75 -13.57
C ILE A 28 17.64 -4.53 -13.96
N GLU A 29 17.21 -4.47 -15.22
CA GLU A 29 16.23 -3.50 -15.70
C GLU A 29 14.85 -4.16 -15.84
N ARG A 30 13.82 -3.41 -15.46
CA ARG A 30 12.42 -3.83 -15.51
C ARG A 30 11.56 -2.70 -16.04
N GLU A 31 10.73 -3.01 -17.03
CA GLU A 31 9.66 -2.12 -17.47
C GLU A 31 8.46 -2.33 -16.54
N TRP A 32 7.97 -1.24 -15.98
CA TRP A 32 6.86 -1.21 -15.03
C TRP A 32 5.82 -0.20 -15.54
N THR A 33 4.55 -0.56 -15.53
CA THR A 33 3.48 0.29 -16.08
C THR A 33 2.45 0.68 -15.01
N ALA A 34 2.13 1.97 -14.92
CA ALA A 34 0.94 2.44 -14.22
C ALA A 34 -0.13 2.82 -15.25
N ASN A 35 -1.20 2.04 -15.30
CA ASN A 35 -2.41 2.44 -15.99
C ASN A 35 -3.19 3.39 -15.08
N ILE A 36 -3.55 4.57 -15.55
CA ILE A 36 -4.43 5.52 -14.84
C ILE A 36 -5.73 5.61 -15.62
N ILE A 37 -6.81 5.09 -15.04
CA ILE A 37 -8.14 5.10 -15.63
C ILE A 37 -8.93 6.26 -15.03
N VAL A 38 -9.22 7.26 -15.84
CA VAL A 38 -10.01 8.43 -15.47
C VAL A 38 -11.50 8.10 -15.70
N VAL A 39 -12.30 8.14 -14.63
CA VAL A 39 -13.71 7.72 -14.64
C VAL A 39 -14.61 8.87 -14.20
N ASP A 40 -15.60 9.20 -15.05
CA ASP A 40 -16.60 10.25 -14.82
C ASP A 40 -16.03 11.67 -14.63
N PHE A 41 -14.95 12.00 -15.35
CA PHE A 41 -14.45 13.36 -15.48
C PHE A 41 -14.76 13.93 -16.87
N ASP A 42 -14.97 15.25 -16.95
CA ASP A 42 -14.93 15.95 -18.23
C ASP A 42 -13.48 15.94 -18.76
N GLN A 43 -13.24 15.11 -19.78
CA GLN A 43 -11.93 14.96 -20.41
C GLN A 43 -11.34 16.29 -20.88
N SER A 44 -12.16 17.29 -21.23
CA SER A 44 -11.67 18.60 -21.67
C SER A 44 -11.00 19.41 -20.56
N LEU A 45 -11.21 19.04 -19.29
CA LEU A 45 -10.60 19.66 -18.12
C LEU A 45 -9.36 18.92 -17.63
N ILE A 46 -9.04 17.76 -18.20
CA ILE A 46 -7.91 16.94 -17.81
C ILE A 46 -6.68 17.30 -18.65
N ASN A 47 -5.59 17.66 -17.98
CA ASN A 47 -4.29 17.90 -18.57
C ASN A 47 -3.31 16.83 -18.08
N GLU A 48 -3.14 15.81 -18.89
CA GLU A 48 -2.27 14.65 -18.63
C GLU A 48 -0.84 15.03 -18.25
N ALA A 49 -0.28 16.07 -18.89
CA ALA A 49 1.08 16.52 -18.59
C ALA A 49 1.18 17.10 -17.17
N GLU A 50 0.17 17.84 -16.73
CA GLU A 50 0.13 18.40 -15.37
C GLU A 50 -0.11 17.32 -14.32
N ILE A 51 -1.00 16.36 -14.61
CA ILE A 51 -1.25 15.20 -13.74
C ILE A 51 0.04 14.40 -13.51
N LEU A 52 0.85 14.18 -14.55
CA LEU A 52 2.09 13.40 -14.44
C LEU A 52 3.31 14.22 -13.99
N THR A 53 3.17 15.54 -13.83
CA THR A 53 4.32 16.40 -13.50
C THR A 53 4.91 16.03 -12.15
N GLY A 54 6.20 15.70 -12.13
CA GLY A 54 6.95 15.35 -10.92
C GLY A 54 6.79 13.89 -10.49
N ILE A 55 5.84 13.15 -11.05
CA ILE A 55 5.67 11.73 -10.76
C ILE A 55 6.92 10.96 -11.26
N PRO A 56 7.49 10.02 -10.48
CA PRO A 56 8.75 9.38 -10.81
C PRO A 56 8.64 8.52 -12.08
N THR A 57 9.56 8.71 -13.00
CA THR A 57 9.69 7.87 -14.22
C THR A 57 10.68 6.73 -14.04
N THR A 58 11.43 6.73 -12.94
CA THR A 58 12.37 5.66 -12.58
C THR A 58 12.37 5.45 -11.06
N ARG A 59 12.54 4.20 -10.64
CA ARG A 59 12.81 3.82 -9.24
C ARG A 59 13.90 2.77 -9.22
N SER A 60 14.98 3.06 -8.51
CA SER A 60 16.09 2.12 -8.35
C SER A 60 16.18 1.62 -6.92
N TYR A 61 16.51 0.35 -6.80
CA TYR A 61 16.69 -0.34 -5.54
C TYR A 61 18.01 -1.12 -5.59
N ALA A 62 18.81 -1.02 -4.52
CA ALA A 62 20.14 -1.62 -4.44
C ALA A 62 20.28 -2.52 -3.21
N THR A 63 20.81 -3.73 -3.43
CA THR A 63 21.43 -4.58 -2.40
C THR A 63 22.93 -4.62 -2.60
N ASP A 64 23.64 -5.32 -1.72
CA ASP A 64 25.06 -5.64 -1.88
C ASP A 64 25.36 -6.49 -3.15
N THR A 65 24.36 -7.15 -3.73
CA THR A 65 24.54 -8.12 -4.82
C THR A 65 23.75 -7.82 -6.11
N VAL A 66 22.72 -6.99 -6.04
CA VAL A 66 21.77 -6.72 -7.13
C VAL A 66 21.36 -5.26 -7.11
N PHE A 67 21.34 -4.64 -8.29
CA PHE A 67 20.72 -3.33 -8.52
C PHE A 67 19.54 -3.52 -9.46
N ILE A 68 18.35 -3.15 -9.02
CA ILE A 68 17.13 -3.24 -9.83
C ILE A 68 16.69 -1.82 -10.16
N THR A 69 16.57 -1.52 -11.45
CA THR A 69 15.95 -0.28 -11.94
C THR A 69 14.62 -0.60 -12.58
N HIS A 70 13.56 0.01 -12.06
CA HIS A 70 12.24 0.03 -12.68
C HIS A 70 12.14 1.29 -13.53
N ASN A 71 11.97 1.12 -14.84
CA ASN A 71 11.59 2.16 -15.78
C ASN A 71 10.07 2.22 -15.79
N ILE A 72 9.51 3.38 -15.49
CA ILE A 72 8.08 3.53 -15.22
C ILE A 72 7.41 4.26 -16.38
N GLU A 73 6.46 3.57 -17.01
CA GLU A 73 5.56 4.13 -18.02
C GLU A 73 4.18 4.42 -17.42
N TYR A 74 3.64 5.61 -17.68
CA TYR A 74 2.28 5.98 -17.30
C TYR A 74 1.39 6.01 -18.54
N ALA A 75 0.31 5.23 -18.51
CA ALA A 75 -0.67 5.19 -19.58
C ALA A 75 -2.03 5.68 -19.04
N ILE A 76 -2.52 6.80 -19.58
CA ILE A 76 -3.79 7.40 -19.16
C ILE A 76 -4.90 6.97 -20.13
N TYR A 77 -5.98 6.47 -19.57
CA TYR A 77 -7.18 6.04 -20.28
C TYR A 77 -8.40 6.74 -19.71
N TYR A 78 -9.41 6.97 -20.54
CA TYR A 78 -10.69 7.54 -20.13
C TYR A 78 -11.75 6.47 -20.29
N ALA A 79 -12.48 6.17 -19.21
CA ALA A 79 -13.57 5.21 -19.24
C ALA A 79 -14.69 5.71 -20.17
N ASP A 80 -15.30 4.79 -20.93
CA ASP A 80 -16.50 5.10 -21.68
C ASP A 80 -17.73 5.15 -20.77
N GLN A 81 -18.83 5.71 -21.28
CA GLN A 81 -20.05 5.90 -20.49
C GLN A 81 -20.64 4.56 -20.01
N ASP A 82 -20.54 3.49 -20.80
CA ASP A 82 -21.07 2.19 -20.41
C ASP A 82 -20.31 1.66 -19.18
N TYR A 83 -18.98 1.81 -19.15
CA TYR A 83 -18.15 1.45 -17.99
C TYR A 83 -18.43 2.35 -16.77
N VAL A 84 -18.62 3.65 -16.98
CA VAL A 84 -19.00 4.60 -15.92
C VAL A 84 -20.34 4.20 -15.30
N ASP A 85 -21.33 3.89 -16.12
CA ASP A 85 -22.67 3.49 -15.68
C ASP A 85 -22.64 2.15 -14.92
N ASP A 86 -21.89 1.16 -15.41
CA ASP A 86 -21.74 -0.13 -14.76
C ASP A 86 -21.04 -0.01 -13.40
N LEU A 87 -19.94 0.75 -13.32
CA LEU A 87 -19.24 0.98 -12.05
C LEU A 87 -20.11 1.77 -11.06
N SER A 88 -20.80 2.81 -11.54
CA SER A 88 -21.74 3.58 -10.71
C SER A 88 -22.85 2.69 -10.16
N GLN A 89 -23.35 1.74 -10.95
CA GLN A 89 -24.35 0.78 -10.49
C GLN A 89 -23.80 -0.13 -9.39
N VAL A 90 -22.58 -0.63 -9.52
CA VAL A 90 -21.91 -1.45 -8.48
C VAL A 90 -21.74 -0.67 -7.18
N VAL A 91 -21.29 0.59 -7.27
CA VAL A 91 -21.18 1.50 -6.11
C VAL A 91 -22.54 1.69 -5.45
N MET A 92 -23.59 1.90 -6.24
CA MET A 92 -24.94 2.12 -5.73
C MET A 92 -25.56 0.87 -5.09
N ASP A 93 -25.33 -0.32 -5.67
CA ASP A 93 -25.84 -1.58 -5.16
C ASP A 93 -25.12 -2.04 -3.89
N ASN A 94 -23.86 -1.64 -3.72
CA ASN A 94 -23.03 -1.99 -2.57
C ASN A 94 -22.79 -0.79 -1.64
N SER A 95 -23.81 0.07 -1.48
CA SER A 95 -23.72 1.18 -0.54
C SER A 95 -24.93 1.36 0.35
N VAL A 96 -24.68 1.91 1.54
CA VAL A 96 -25.70 2.21 2.56
C VAL A 96 -25.75 3.71 2.80
N ASN A 97 -26.92 4.30 2.57
CA ASN A 97 -27.16 5.71 2.86
C ASN A 97 -27.84 5.88 4.23
N GLY A 98 -27.39 6.85 5.03
CA GLY A 98 -27.95 7.09 6.35
C GLY A 98 -27.60 8.47 6.93
N SER A 99 -28.21 8.79 8.08
CA SER A 99 -28.08 10.12 8.72
C SER A 99 -26.97 10.24 9.77
N GLN A 100 -26.38 9.11 10.16
CA GLN A 100 -25.31 8.99 11.16
C GLN A 100 -24.39 7.82 10.80
N THR A 101 -24.13 7.66 9.51
CA THR A 101 -23.31 6.57 8.96
C THR A 101 -21.83 6.90 9.00
N GLY A 102 -21.46 8.18 9.09
CA GLY A 102 -20.08 8.64 9.14
C GLY A 102 -19.82 9.64 10.26
N THR A 103 -18.62 10.21 10.28
CA THR A 103 -18.23 11.24 11.23
C THR A 103 -17.48 12.37 10.55
N TYR A 104 -17.70 13.61 11.00
CA TYR A 104 -16.94 14.75 10.51
C TYR A 104 -16.14 15.41 11.64
N LEU A 105 -14.98 15.94 11.26
CA LEU A 105 -14.04 16.59 12.16
C LEU A 105 -14.43 18.05 12.41
N ASN A 106 -14.41 18.46 13.68
CA ASN A 106 -14.47 19.85 14.09
C ASN A 106 -13.04 20.36 14.32
N GLU A 107 -12.48 21.00 13.30
CA GLU A 107 -11.12 21.54 13.31
C GLU A 107 -10.88 22.57 14.43
N THR A 108 -11.89 23.39 14.76
CA THR A 108 -11.77 24.38 15.84
C THR A 108 -11.62 23.72 17.20
N ALA A 109 -12.41 22.67 17.46
CA ALA A 109 -12.29 21.88 18.69
C ALA A 109 -10.95 21.12 18.74
N LEU A 110 -10.48 20.60 17.61
CA LEU A 110 -9.20 19.90 17.52
C LEU A 110 -8.01 20.84 17.79
N LEU A 111 -8.01 22.03 17.19
CA LEU A 111 -7.00 23.07 17.45
C LEU A 111 -6.95 23.46 18.92
N TYR A 112 -8.11 23.59 19.57
CA TYR A 112 -8.17 23.85 21.01
C TYR A 112 -7.58 22.69 21.82
N GLN A 113 -7.95 21.45 21.51
CA GLN A 113 -7.48 20.29 22.25
C GLN A 113 -5.96 20.05 22.06
N GLN A 114 -5.42 20.31 20.88
CA GLN A 114 -3.99 20.19 20.60
C GLN A 114 -3.13 21.05 21.56
N VAL A 115 -3.61 22.25 21.91
CA VAL A 115 -2.91 23.16 22.82
C VAL A 115 -3.33 23.00 24.29
N ASN A 116 -4.40 22.25 24.58
CA ASN A 116 -4.91 21.95 25.91
C ASN A 116 -5.15 20.43 26.05
N LEU A 117 -4.07 19.64 26.06
CA LEU A 117 -4.15 18.17 26.03
C LEU A 117 -4.98 17.56 27.17
N ASP A 118 -5.06 18.22 28.31
CA ASP A 118 -5.82 17.78 29.49
C ASP A 118 -7.31 18.20 29.47
N GLU A 119 -7.77 18.87 28.40
CA GLU A 119 -9.15 19.34 28.24
C GLU A 119 -9.83 18.69 27.02
N PRO A 120 -10.30 17.43 27.13
CA PRO A 120 -10.92 16.71 26.03
C PRO A 120 -12.08 17.49 25.41
N GLN A 121 -12.11 17.58 24.08
CA GLN A 121 -13.16 18.23 23.34
C GLN A 121 -13.99 17.20 22.57
N ARG A 122 -15.21 17.63 22.21
CA ARG A 122 -15.98 16.98 21.16
C ARG A 122 -15.43 17.41 19.80
N ILE A 123 -14.47 16.66 19.29
CA ILE A 123 -13.82 16.89 18.00
C ILE A 123 -14.55 16.18 16.85
N PHE A 124 -15.42 15.21 17.13
CA PHE A 124 -16.21 14.51 16.11
C PHE A 124 -17.71 14.67 16.31
N TYR A 125 -18.42 14.71 15.19
CA TYR A 125 -19.87 14.80 15.12
C TYR A 125 -20.41 13.81 14.07
N PRO A 126 -21.60 13.21 14.28
CA PRO A 126 -22.21 12.34 13.29
C PRO A 126 -22.43 13.08 11.97
N ARG A 127 -22.19 12.37 10.86
CA ARG A 127 -22.41 12.84 9.50
C ARG A 127 -23.41 11.95 8.77
N ALA A 128 -24.25 12.58 7.94
CA ALA A 128 -25.08 11.86 7.00
C ALA A 128 -24.29 11.56 5.73
N GLY A 129 -24.48 10.38 5.17
CA GLY A 129 -23.80 10.02 3.95
C GLY A 129 -23.99 8.58 3.51
N ARG A 130 -23.33 8.27 2.41
CA ARG A 130 -23.32 6.99 1.72
C ARG A 130 -21.99 6.28 1.96
N VAL A 131 -22.06 5.19 2.70
CA VAL A 131 -20.94 4.28 2.91
C VAL A 131 -20.93 3.29 1.76
N ILE A 132 -19.84 3.23 1.01
CA ILE A 132 -19.64 2.31 -0.12
C ILE A 132 -18.74 1.16 0.34
N ASP A 133 -19.15 -0.08 0.11
CA ASP A 133 -18.28 -1.24 0.35
C ASP A 133 -17.13 -1.25 -0.66
N GLY A 134 -15.93 -0.84 -0.19
CA GLY A 134 -14.74 -0.76 -1.04
C GLY A 134 -14.28 -2.14 -1.53
N TYR A 135 -14.52 -3.20 -0.76
CA TYR A 135 -14.16 -4.57 -1.18
C TYR A 135 -15.00 -5.00 -2.38
N ALA A 136 -16.30 -4.74 -2.35
CA ALA A 136 -17.19 -5.07 -3.45
C ALA A 136 -16.83 -4.31 -4.74
N VAL A 137 -16.42 -3.05 -4.62
CA VAL A 137 -15.96 -2.23 -5.76
C VAL A 137 -14.64 -2.76 -6.32
N GLU A 138 -13.65 -3.02 -5.47
CA GLU A 138 -12.35 -3.56 -5.91
C GLU A 138 -12.49 -4.95 -6.55
N ASP A 139 -13.30 -5.84 -5.96
CA ASP A 139 -13.60 -7.17 -6.52
C ASP A 139 -14.25 -7.05 -7.90
N TRP A 140 -15.13 -6.08 -8.11
CA TRP A 140 -15.74 -5.85 -9.41
C TRP A 140 -14.73 -5.33 -10.44
N LEU A 141 -13.86 -4.38 -10.05
CA LEU A 141 -12.81 -3.83 -10.91
C LEU A 141 -11.79 -4.89 -11.33
N GLU A 142 -11.48 -5.84 -10.45
CA GLU A 142 -10.62 -6.98 -10.77
C GLU A 142 -11.25 -7.89 -11.83
N ASN A 143 -12.56 -8.16 -11.71
CA ASN A 143 -13.28 -9.02 -12.63
C ASN A 143 -13.65 -8.33 -13.96
N ASN A 144 -13.67 -7.00 -13.98
CA ASN A 144 -14.09 -6.19 -15.12
C ASN A 144 -13.09 -5.05 -15.36
N PRO A 145 -11.80 -5.32 -15.62
CA PRO A 145 -10.83 -4.26 -15.75
C PRO A 145 -11.05 -3.49 -17.07
N TYR A 146 -11.01 -2.16 -17.02
CA TYR A 146 -11.21 -1.32 -18.22
C TYR A 146 -10.17 -1.59 -19.31
N VAL A 147 -8.93 -1.82 -18.88
CA VAL A 147 -7.81 -2.25 -19.73
C VAL A 147 -7.15 -3.47 -19.11
N ALA A 148 -6.47 -4.28 -19.92
CA ALA A 148 -5.72 -5.42 -19.39
C ALA A 148 -4.72 -4.95 -18.32
N PRO A 149 -4.75 -5.52 -17.10
CA PRO A 149 -3.78 -5.19 -16.06
C PRO A 149 -2.35 -5.43 -16.54
N PRO A 150 -1.38 -4.57 -16.16
CA PRO A 150 0.00 -4.73 -16.58
C PRO A 150 0.62 -5.98 -15.92
N SER A 151 1.54 -6.63 -16.62
CA SER A 151 2.25 -7.81 -16.09
C SER A 151 3.14 -7.48 -14.88
N LEU A 152 3.69 -6.26 -14.88
CA LEU A 152 4.45 -5.67 -13.79
C LEU A 152 4.03 -4.20 -13.71
N GLY A 153 3.26 -3.84 -12.68
CA GLY A 153 2.59 -2.56 -12.67
C GLY A 153 1.38 -2.50 -11.76
N TYR A 154 0.71 -1.36 -11.79
CA TYR A 154 -0.57 -1.10 -11.11
C TYR A 154 -1.59 -0.52 -12.08
N THR A 155 -2.87 -0.74 -11.80
CA THR A 155 -3.98 -0.01 -12.40
C THR A 155 -4.62 0.88 -11.34
N LEU A 156 -4.48 2.20 -11.50
CA LEU A 156 -5.12 3.21 -10.67
C LEU A 156 -6.42 3.67 -11.34
N TYR A 157 -7.54 3.58 -10.64
CA TYR A 157 -8.80 4.20 -11.04
C TYR A 157 -8.95 5.53 -10.32
N MET A 158 -8.85 6.64 -11.06
CA MET A 158 -9.19 7.96 -10.56
C MET A 158 -10.65 8.21 -10.89
N VAL A 159 -11.52 8.11 -9.89
CA VAL A 159 -12.98 8.16 -10.05
C VAL A 159 -13.52 9.49 -9.54
N ASN A 160 -14.67 9.90 -10.08
CA ASN A 160 -15.41 11.07 -9.62
C ASN A 160 -16.85 10.66 -9.34
N PHE A 161 -17.22 10.58 -8.07
CA PHE A 161 -18.60 10.32 -7.66
C PHE A 161 -19.23 11.50 -6.91
N SER A 162 -18.79 12.73 -7.22
CA SER A 162 -19.39 13.97 -6.70
C SER A 162 -20.91 14.08 -6.93
N SER A 163 -21.47 13.29 -7.86
CA SER A 163 -22.93 13.16 -8.06
C SER A 163 -23.66 12.50 -6.88
N LEU A 164 -22.94 11.79 -6.01
CA LEU A 164 -23.46 11.20 -4.78
C LEU A 164 -23.58 12.22 -3.64
N ASP A 165 -22.89 13.36 -3.76
CA ASP A 165 -22.80 14.38 -2.73
C ASP A 165 -23.82 15.50 -2.93
N THR A 166 -23.89 16.38 -1.93
CA THR A 166 -24.74 17.57 -1.98
C THR A 166 -23.88 18.82 -1.94
N SER A 167 -24.24 19.85 -2.71
CA SER A 167 -23.47 21.11 -2.84
C SER A 167 -23.30 21.95 -1.56
N GLY A 168 -23.70 21.43 -0.40
CA GLY A 168 -23.51 22.04 0.91
C GLY A 168 -23.05 21.03 1.95
N HIS A 169 -22.49 19.90 1.52
CA HIS A 169 -21.87 18.89 2.37
C HIS A 169 -22.84 18.30 3.42
N GLY A 170 -24.14 18.30 3.10
CA GLY A 170 -25.20 17.78 3.96
C GLY A 170 -25.36 16.26 3.87
N LEU A 171 -24.84 15.67 2.80
CA LEU A 171 -24.73 14.26 2.50
C LEU A 171 -23.47 14.11 1.65
N GLU A 172 -22.56 13.23 2.09
CA GLU A 172 -21.34 12.86 1.36
C GLU A 172 -21.30 11.36 1.07
N HIS A 173 -20.35 10.93 0.26
CA HIS A 173 -19.93 9.54 0.15
C HIS A 173 -18.50 9.31 0.65
N TRP A 174 -18.22 8.07 1.02
CA TRP A 174 -16.88 7.56 1.35
C TRP A 174 -16.89 6.04 1.27
N TYR A 175 -15.72 5.43 1.38
CA TYR A 175 -15.54 3.99 1.33
C TYR A 175 -15.34 3.41 2.73
N ASP A 176 -15.97 2.26 2.96
CA ASP A 176 -15.67 1.34 4.04
C ASP A 176 -14.69 0.29 3.48
N TYR A 177 -13.44 0.35 3.95
CA TYR A 177 -12.36 -0.52 3.54
C TYR A 177 -11.47 -0.86 4.74
N HIS A 178 -11.94 -1.76 5.59
CA HIS A 178 -11.22 -2.23 6.78
C HIS A 178 -10.22 -3.34 6.45
N ALA A 179 -9.00 -2.97 6.05
CA ALA A 179 -7.92 -3.93 5.82
C ALA A 179 -7.85 -4.97 6.95
N GLU A 180 -7.75 -6.25 6.62
CA GLU A 180 -7.56 -7.29 7.63
C GLU A 180 -6.12 -7.22 8.16
N ASP A 181 -5.97 -7.27 9.47
CA ASP A 181 -4.68 -7.44 10.11
C ASP A 181 -4.15 -8.84 9.75
N PRO A 182 -3.04 -8.94 9.02
CA PRO A 182 -2.55 -10.22 8.54
C PRO A 182 -2.12 -11.17 9.68
N ASP A 183 -1.74 -10.64 10.84
CA ASP A 183 -1.33 -11.45 12.00
C ASP A 183 -2.54 -12.12 12.69
N THR A 184 -3.68 -11.42 12.71
CA THR A 184 -4.86 -11.85 13.50
C THR A 184 -6.03 -12.29 12.63
N GLY A 185 -6.05 -11.92 11.35
CA GLY A 185 -7.20 -12.07 10.44
C GLY A 185 -8.40 -11.22 10.85
N GLU A 186 -8.23 -10.29 11.80
CA GLU A 186 -9.29 -9.40 12.24
C GLU A 186 -9.28 -8.11 11.41
N LYS A 187 -10.44 -7.54 11.14
CA LYS A 187 -10.52 -6.20 10.54
C LYS A 187 -9.75 -5.19 11.38
N GLN A 188 -8.89 -4.40 10.74
CA GLN A 188 -8.22 -3.28 11.39
C GLN A 188 -9.22 -2.17 11.70
N ASP A 189 -9.92 -2.33 12.83
CA ASP A 189 -10.84 -1.33 13.40
C ASP A 189 -10.13 -0.41 14.41
N TRP A 190 -8.80 -0.44 14.47
CA TRP A 190 -8.03 0.17 15.55
C TRP A 190 -7.61 1.61 15.29
N PHE A 191 -8.51 2.47 14.81
CA PHE A 191 -8.33 3.91 15.07
C PHE A 191 -8.84 4.27 16.48
N ARG A 192 -8.18 3.70 17.51
CA ARG A 192 -8.39 4.08 18.91
C ARG A 192 -7.24 4.92 19.38
N LEU A 193 -7.46 6.22 19.52
CA LEU A 193 -6.43 7.13 19.99
C LEU A 193 -6.80 7.70 21.35
N GLU A 194 -5.86 8.46 21.91
CA GLU A 194 -5.92 9.14 23.21
C GLU A 194 -7.12 10.11 23.36
N TRP A 195 -7.93 10.25 22.30
CA TRP A 195 -9.04 11.19 22.15
C TRP A 195 -10.38 10.47 21.97
N ASP A 196 -10.38 9.13 22.04
CA ASP A 196 -11.58 8.32 22.31
C ASP A 196 -12.06 8.69 23.73
N ASN A 197 -12.91 9.70 23.77
CA ASN A 197 -13.47 10.26 24.98
C ASN A 197 -14.99 10.30 24.85
N ALA A 198 -15.69 10.26 25.98
CA ALA A 198 -17.14 10.13 26.02
C ALA A 198 -17.92 11.28 25.35
N LEU A 199 -17.26 12.36 24.94
CA LEU A 199 -17.88 13.46 24.19
C LEU A 199 -18.01 13.16 22.69
N ASN A 200 -17.12 12.32 22.15
CA ASN A 200 -17.13 11.93 20.75
C ASN A 200 -18.11 10.76 20.51
N PRO A 201 -18.77 10.70 19.34
CA PRO A 201 -19.47 9.49 18.91
C PRO A 201 -18.46 8.37 18.62
N ASN A 202 -18.95 7.16 18.34
CA ASN A 202 -18.12 6.15 17.70
C ASN A 202 -17.61 6.71 16.37
N ILE A 203 -16.28 6.76 16.23
CA ILE A 203 -15.62 7.32 15.06
C ILE A 203 -15.64 6.27 13.96
N THR A 204 -16.00 6.69 12.75
CA THR A 204 -15.87 5.88 11.53
C THR A 204 -14.63 6.33 10.78
N MET A 205 -13.92 5.40 10.16
CA MET A 205 -12.83 5.75 9.25
C MET A 205 -13.42 5.93 7.86
N ASP A 206 -13.41 7.17 7.37
CA ASP A 206 -13.98 7.52 6.08
C ASP A 206 -12.84 7.54 5.07
N TYR A 207 -12.70 6.47 4.27
CA TYR A 207 -11.65 6.34 3.27
C TYR A 207 -12.06 7.03 1.97
N SER A 208 -11.19 7.85 1.39
CA SER A 208 -11.35 8.44 0.04
C SER A 208 -10.59 7.64 -1.03
N SER A 209 -9.80 6.66 -0.62
CA SER A 209 -8.97 5.84 -1.50
C SER A 209 -8.76 4.49 -0.85
N PHE A 210 -8.69 3.44 -1.67
CA PHE A 210 -8.57 2.07 -1.19
C PHE A 210 -7.99 1.15 -2.27
N GLY A 211 -7.64 -0.06 -1.84
CA GLY A 211 -7.24 -1.14 -2.71
C GLY A 211 -5.86 -1.66 -2.39
N GLY A 212 -5.17 -2.13 -3.42
CA GLY A 212 -3.89 -2.82 -3.35
C GLY A 212 -4.01 -4.33 -3.62
N ARG A 213 -5.22 -4.89 -3.56
CA ARG A 213 -5.45 -6.27 -4.02
C ARG A 213 -5.34 -6.29 -5.54
N SER A 214 -4.66 -7.31 -6.05
CA SER A 214 -4.45 -7.52 -7.49
C SER A 214 -3.85 -6.31 -8.23
N ASN A 215 -3.01 -5.52 -7.54
CA ASN A 215 -2.38 -4.29 -8.04
C ASN A 215 -3.39 -3.28 -8.62
N THR A 216 -4.61 -3.26 -8.08
CA THR A 216 -5.64 -2.27 -8.40
C THR A 216 -5.78 -1.30 -7.25
N PHE A 217 -5.90 0.00 -7.54
CA PHE A 217 -6.08 1.02 -6.51
C PHE A 217 -7.09 2.06 -6.97
N VAL A 218 -7.96 2.49 -6.09
CA VAL A 218 -8.98 3.51 -6.35
C VAL A 218 -8.63 4.77 -5.60
N VAL A 219 -8.65 5.89 -6.32
CA VAL A 219 -8.57 7.24 -5.75
C VAL A 219 -9.82 7.98 -6.15
N ASP A 220 -10.57 8.45 -5.17
CA ASP A 220 -11.78 9.24 -5.36
C ASP A 220 -11.57 10.63 -4.73
N PRO A 221 -11.19 11.64 -5.54
CA PRO A 221 -10.97 12.99 -5.03
C PRO A 221 -12.24 13.67 -4.52
N SER A 222 -13.45 13.15 -4.83
CA SER A 222 -14.73 13.65 -4.31
C SER A 222 -15.17 13.00 -3.00
N ALA A 223 -14.58 11.87 -2.62
CA ALA A 223 -14.97 11.18 -1.39
C ALA A 223 -14.54 11.96 -0.14
N HIS A 224 -15.44 12.01 0.84
CA HIS A 224 -15.17 12.62 2.14
C HIS A 224 -14.04 11.90 2.88
N GLN A 225 -13.11 12.69 3.42
CA GLN A 225 -12.09 12.22 4.35
C GLN A 225 -11.83 13.25 5.45
N TRP A 226 -11.90 12.80 6.71
CA TRP A 226 -11.55 13.64 7.84
C TRP A 226 -10.12 13.40 8.34
N TYR A 227 -9.52 12.24 8.01
CA TYR A 227 -8.24 11.81 8.59
C TYR A 227 -7.08 12.74 8.20
N LEU A 228 -6.96 13.14 6.94
CA LEU A 228 -5.89 14.08 6.54
C LEU A 228 -6.09 15.48 7.14
N LYS A 229 -7.33 15.95 7.31
CA LYS A 229 -7.64 17.19 8.05
C LYS A 229 -7.17 17.10 9.49
N TRP A 230 -7.39 15.94 10.11
CA TRP A 230 -6.95 15.65 11.48
C TRP A 230 -5.43 15.62 11.58
N CYS A 231 -4.74 14.86 10.72
CA CYS A 231 -3.28 14.76 10.67
C CYS A 231 -2.63 16.12 10.49
N ARG A 232 -3.17 16.93 9.55
CA ARG A 232 -2.70 18.28 9.28
C ARG A 232 -2.67 19.15 10.53
N ILE A 233 -3.73 19.10 11.32
CA ILE A 233 -3.82 19.89 12.55
C ILE A 233 -2.92 19.29 13.62
N TRP A 234 -3.09 18.01 13.93
CA TRP A 234 -2.46 17.37 15.09
C TRP A 234 -0.93 17.25 14.96
N TRP A 235 -0.43 16.96 13.75
CA TRP A 235 0.99 16.86 13.44
C TRP A 235 1.51 18.09 12.68
N SER A 236 0.88 19.24 12.85
CA SER A 236 1.23 20.48 12.14
C SER A 236 2.70 20.89 12.28
N THR A 237 3.40 20.48 13.34
CA THR A 237 4.84 20.76 13.51
C THR A 237 5.75 19.90 12.63
N GLU A 238 5.26 18.73 12.19
CA GLU A 238 6.02 17.75 11.40
C GLU A 238 5.72 17.88 9.89
N ILE A 239 4.75 18.71 9.54
CA ILE A 239 4.28 18.87 8.16
C ILE A 239 5.08 19.99 7.48
N GLY A 240 5.86 19.59 6.46
CA GLY A 240 6.65 20.54 5.68
C GLY A 240 5.88 21.23 4.54
N THR A 241 4.79 20.63 4.07
CA THR A 241 3.95 21.16 2.98
C THR A 241 2.53 20.69 3.18
N GLU A 242 1.57 21.62 3.11
CA GLU A 242 0.14 21.32 3.09
C GLU A 242 -0.35 21.27 1.64
N TYR A 243 -1.21 20.31 1.35
CA TYR A 243 -1.81 20.11 0.03
C TYR A 243 -3.32 20.33 0.11
N ASP A 244 -3.92 20.80 -0.98
CA ASP A 244 -5.34 21.18 -0.99
C ASP A 244 -6.25 19.96 -0.76
N PHE A 245 -5.87 18.77 -1.27
CA PHE A 245 -6.65 17.54 -1.10
C PHE A 245 -6.74 17.06 0.35
N TRP A 246 -5.89 17.58 1.24
CA TRP A 246 -5.99 17.28 2.67
C TRP A 246 -7.18 17.98 3.32
N THR A 247 -7.71 19.02 2.68
CA THR A 247 -8.67 19.95 3.29
C THR A 247 -9.96 20.09 2.50
N HIS A 248 -9.88 19.87 1.20
CA HIS A 248 -10.96 20.00 0.23
C HIS A 248 -11.15 18.67 -0.49
N ASP A 249 -12.41 18.29 -0.69
CA ASP A 249 -12.80 17.34 -1.72
C ASP A 249 -12.90 18.04 -3.09
N LEU A 250 -13.25 17.28 -4.12
CA LEU A 250 -13.24 17.75 -5.50
C LEU A 250 -14.24 18.89 -5.71
N GLU A 251 -15.42 18.82 -5.12
CA GLU A 251 -16.46 19.83 -5.21
C GLU A 251 -16.07 21.13 -4.49
N ASP A 252 -15.44 21.05 -3.31
CA ASP A 252 -14.83 22.20 -2.64
C ASP A 252 -13.81 22.88 -3.56
N LYS A 253 -12.93 22.07 -4.18
CA LYS A 253 -11.91 22.58 -5.09
C LYS A 253 -12.53 23.25 -6.31
N VAL A 254 -13.44 22.57 -6.99
CA VAL A 254 -14.11 23.09 -8.20
C VAL A 254 -14.93 24.34 -7.90
N ALA A 255 -15.59 24.44 -6.74
CA ALA A 255 -16.35 25.62 -6.34
C ALA A 255 -15.48 26.88 -6.20
N SER A 256 -14.18 26.72 -5.97
CA SER A 256 -13.20 27.81 -5.86
C SER A 256 -12.61 28.29 -7.19
N LEU A 257 -12.90 27.61 -8.30
CA LEU A 257 -12.23 27.78 -9.60
C LEU A 257 -13.18 28.31 -10.68
N ASP A 258 -12.67 29.14 -11.60
CA ASP A 258 -13.33 29.45 -12.87
C ASP A 258 -12.81 28.53 -13.96
N LEU A 259 -13.51 27.43 -14.23
CA LEU A 259 -13.10 26.43 -15.23
C LEU A 259 -13.14 26.93 -16.69
N SER A 260 -13.51 28.19 -16.94
CA SER A 260 -13.28 28.84 -18.23
C SER A 260 -11.89 29.48 -18.37
N ASN A 261 -11.14 29.59 -17.26
CA ASN A 261 -9.80 30.14 -17.19
C ASN A 261 -8.75 29.01 -17.22
N PRO A 262 -7.80 29.01 -18.17
CA PRO A 262 -6.74 27.99 -18.23
C PRO A 262 -5.89 27.86 -16.96
N THR A 263 -5.69 28.95 -16.21
CA THR A 263 -4.92 28.93 -14.96
C THR A 263 -5.62 28.07 -13.90
N ASP A 264 -6.94 28.16 -13.84
CA ASP A 264 -7.76 27.45 -12.86
C ASP A 264 -7.92 25.98 -13.25
N ILE A 265 -7.95 25.68 -14.56
CA ILE A 265 -7.84 24.30 -15.06
C ILE A 265 -6.49 23.68 -14.66
N THR A 266 -5.38 24.42 -14.76
CA THR A 266 -4.08 23.94 -14.25
C THR A 266 -4.13 23.70 -12.74
N ALA A 267 -4.77 24.58 -11.96
CA ALA A 267 -4.92 24.40 -10.51
C ALA A 267 -5.74 23.15 -10.15
N LEU A 268 -6.78 22.82 -10.93
CA LEU A 268 -7.52 21.56 -10.79
C LEU A 268 -6.61 20.34 -11.05
N ASN A 269 -5.81 20.35 -12.11
CA ASN A 269 -4.94 19.22 -12.43
C ASN A 269 -3.79 19.04 -11.42
N VAL A 270 -3.30 20.15 -10.84
CA VAL A 270 -2.39 20.10 -9.69
C VAL A 270 -3.04 19.39 -8.50
N TYR A 271 -4.29 19.72 -8.18
CA TYR A 271 -5.06 19.05 -7.12
C TYR A 271 -5.24 17.54 -7.40
N LEU A 272 -5.63 17.17 -8.63
CA LEU A 272 -5.79 15.76 -9.01
C LEU A 272 -4.48 14.99 -8.95
N ARG A 273 -3.37 15.60 -9.37
CA ARG A 273 -2.02 15.03 -9.19
C ARG A 273 -1.73 14.75 -7.72
N GLU A 274 -2.01 15.71 -6.84
CA GLU A 274 -1.73 15.57 -5.41
C GLU A 274 -2.52 14.39 -4.81
N CYS A 275 -3.76 14.16 -5.25
CA CYS A 275 -4.57 13.01 -4.84
C CYS A 275 -3.94 11.66 -5.21
N ILE A 276 -3.32 11.56 -6.40
CA ILE A 276 -2.68 10.30 -6.86
C ILE A 276 -1.20 10.20 -6.48
N TRP A 277 -0.62 11.25 -5.92
CA TRP A 277 0.81 11.34 -5.66
C TRP A 277 1.28 10.29 -4.67
N ASP A 278 0.62 10.19 -3.51
CA ASP A 278 1.01 9.27 -2.45
C ASP A 278 0.83 7.80 -2.86
N PRO A 279 -0.31 7.37 -3.45
CA PRO A 279 -0.45 6.02 -3.98
C PRO A 279 0.68 5.64 -4.94
N ILE A 280 0.98 6.50 -5.91
CA ILE A 280 2.03 6.21 -6.89
C ILE A 280 3.41 6.23 -6.21
N ASN A 281 3.74 7.25 -5.42
CA ASN A 281 5.09 7.43 -4.91
C ASN A 281 5.46 6.52 -3.75
N GLN A 282 4.48 6.10 -2.96
CA GLN A 282 4.71 5.40 -1.69
C GLN A 282 4.15 3.98 -1.70
N LEU A 283 3.03 3.71 -2.38
CA LEU A 283 2.34 2.42 -2.29
C LEU A 283 2.65 1.48 -3.47
N PHE A 284 2.71 2.00 -4.69
CA PHE A 284 2.81 1.17 -5.90
C PHE A 284 4.18 0.52 -6.10
N PHE A 285 5.21 1.05 -5.44
CA PHE A 285 6.56 0.59 -5.64
C PHE A 285 7.01 -0.39 -4.56
N PRO A 286 7.55 -1.55 -4.95
CA PRO A 286 8.00 -2.56 -4.02
C PRO A 286 9.15 -2.06 -3.15
N TYR A 287 9.02 -2.21 -1.83
CA TYR A 287 10.16 -2.23 -0.92
C TYR A 287 10.75 -3.64 -0.90
N GLN A 288 12.09 -3.71 -0.90
CA GLN A 288 13.06 -4.81 -0.67
C GLN A 288 12.70 -6.29 -0.90
N HIS A 289 11.49 -6.71 -0.57
CA HIS A 289 11.04 -8.10 -0.55
C HIS A 289 9.85 -8.37 -1.48
N GLN A 290 9.18 -7.34 -2.04
CA GLN A 290 8.01 -7.56 -2.90
C GLN A 290 8.35 -8.27 -4.24
N PRO A 291 7.49 -9.19 -4.69
CA PRO A 291 7.67 -10.00 -5.89
C PRO A 291 7.77 -9.11 -7.13
N ALA A 292 8.83 -9.32 -7.91
CA ALA A 292 9.21 -8.51 -9.08
C ALA A 292 8.33 -8.73 -10.33
N SER A 293 7.16 -9.37 -10.20
CA SER A 293 6.18 -9.64 -11.26
C SER A 293 4.88 -10.17 -10.64
N HIS A 294 3.73 -9.96 -11.27
CA HIS A 294 2.51 -10.68 -10.91
C HIS A 294 2.73 -12.17 -11.16
N VAL A 295 2.77 -12.95 -10.08
CA VAL A 295 2.87 -14.41 -10.14
C VAL A 295 1.65 -14.98 -9.43
N GLN A 296 0.89 -15.82 -10.12
CA GLN A 296 -0.28 -16.48 -9.53
C GLN A 296 0.14 -17.46 -8.41
N THR A 297 1.37 -17.95 -8.47
CA THR A 297 1.91 -18.94 -7.53
C THR A 297 3.38 -18.63 -7.20
N GLY A 298 3.78 -18.85 -5.94
CA GLY A 298 5.15 -18.68 -5.46
C GLY A 298 5.62 -19.92 -4.72
N LEU A 299 6.92 -20.21 -4.79
CA LEU A 299 7.53 -21.39 -4.19
C LEU A 299 8.63 -20.98 -3.20
N LEU A 300 8.48 -21.31 -1.93
CA LEU A 300 9.57 -21.25 -0.95
C LEU A 300 9.99 -22.68 -0.56
N ARG A 301 11.27 -22.99 -0.76
CA ARG A 301 11.90 -24.22 -0.28
C ARG A 301 13.04 -23.84 0.65
N ALA A 302 12.93 -24.19 1.92
CA ALA A 302 13.98 -23.98 2.91
C ALA A 302 14.43 -25.31 3.51
N LEU A 303 15.72 -25.42 3.77
CA LEU A 303 16.33 -26.55 4.47
C LEU A 303 17.01 -26.00 5.72
N VAL A 304 16.51 -26.38 6.90
CA VAL A 304 17.07 -25.99 8.19
C VAL A 304 17.93 -27.14 8.70
N ILE A 305 19.23 -26.90 8.83
CA ILE A 305 20.19 -27.86 9.38
C ILE A 305 20.39 -27.53 10.85
N CYS A 306 19.94 -28.41 11.74
CA CYS A 306 20.08 -28.28 13.17
C CYS A 306 21.37 -28.95 13.63
N MET A 307 22.17 -28.21 14.40
CA MET A 307 23.27 -28.76 15.18
C MET A 307 22.81 -28.83 16.62
N ASP A 308 22.30 -29.99 17.06
CA ASP A 308 21.88 -30.18 18.44
C ASP A 308 23.12 -30.30 19.35
N VAL A 309 23.72 -29.17 19.70
CA VAL A 309 24.82 -29.10 20.65
C VAL A 309 24.27 -29.00 22.07
N ALA A 310 24.99 -29.56 23.06
CA ALA A 310 24.57 -29.59 24.48
C ALA A 310 24.28 -28.20 25.12
N GLN A 311 24.57 -27.11 24.41
CA GLN A 311 24.21 -25.72 24.73
C GLN A 311 23.67 -24.97 23.50
N GLY A 312 22.76 -25.60 22.75
CA GLY A 312 22.16 -25.06 21.51
C GLY A 312 20.64 -24.93 21.58
N THR A 313 20.07 -24.34 20.53
CA THR A 313 18.61 -24.28 20.33
C THR A 313 18.14 -25.62 19.78
N SER A 314 17.27 -26.30 20.52
CA SER A 314 16.75 -27.62 20.10
C SER A 314 15.98 -27.55 18.78
N LEU A 315 15.96 -28.67 18.06
CA LEU A 315 15.18 -28.84 16.82
C LEU A 315 13.71 -28.44 17.00
N ASP A 316 13.08 -28.81 18.11
CA ASP A 316 11.68 -28.46 18.40
C ASP A 316 11.49 -26.95 18.62
N SER A 317 12.49 -26.26 19.18
CA SER A 317 12.46 -24.81 19.34
C SER A 317 12.63 -24.07 18.02
N LEU A 318 13.34 -24.64 17.04
CA LEU A 318 13.47 -24.07 15.70
C LEU A 318 12.24 -24.35 14.84
N ARG A 319 11.68 -25.57 14.93
CA ARG A 319 10.44 -25.94 14.22
C ARG A 319 9.32 -24.96 14.50
N TRP A 320 9.12 -24.59 15.76
CA TRP A 320 8.07 -23.64 16.15
C TRP A 320 8.20 -22.23 15.53
N VAL A 321 9.40 -21.78 15.17
CA VAL A 321 9.65 -20.40 14.68
C VAL A 321 10.01 -20.37 13.18
N THR A 322 10.13 -21.52 12.52
CA THR A 322 10.57 -21.58 11.11
C THR A 322 9.86 -22.65 10.30
N ASP A 323 8.74 -23.20 10.79
CA ASP A 323 7.98 -24.17 10.01
C ASP A 323 7.33 -23.55 8.76
N ALA A 324 6.93 -24.44 7.85
CA ALA A 324 6.36 -24.06 6.57
C ALA A 324 5.04 -23.30 6.71
N GLU A 325 4.26 -23.56 7.75
CA GLU A 325 2.96 -22.90 7.96
C GLU A 325 3.18 -21.45 8.38
N MET A 326 4.10 -21.20 9.32
CA MET A 326 4.45 -19.86 9.77
C MET A 326 5.12 -19.04 8.66
N GLN A 327 6.04 -19.64 7.90
CA GLN A 327 6.68 -18.97 6.77
C GLN A 327 5.68 -18.69 5.64
N LYS A 328 4.73 -19.60 5.42
CA LYS A 328 3.63 -19.39 4.47
C LYS A 328 2.72 -18.26 4.91
N ALA A 329 2.28 -18.25 6.17
CA ALA A 329 1.46 -17.19 6.72
C ALA A 329 2.15 -15.83 6.58
N HIS A 330 3.44 -15.75 6.88
CA HIS A 330 4.21 -14.52 6.70
C HIS A 330 4.39 -14.11 5.23
N LEU A 331 4.55 -15.07 4.31
CA LEU A 331 4.59 -14.77 2.87
C LEU A 331 3.22 -14.38 2.30
N GLU A 332 2.14 -14.95 2.80
CA GLU A 332 0.76 -14.56 2.48
C GLU A 332 0.42 -13.20 3.12
N GLU A 333 1.01 -12.84 4.26
CA GLU A 333 0.96 -11.49 4.83
C GLU A 333 1.66 -10.49 3.91
N LEU A 334 2.90 -10.78 3.54
CA LEU A 334 3.70 -9.84 2.76
C LEU A 334 3.18 -9.73 1.32
N TYR A 335 2.72 -10.86 0.76
CA TYR A 335 2.31 -11.03 -0.64
C TYR A 335 1.01 -11.85 -0.75
N PRO A 336 -0.14 -11.32 -0.27
CA PRO A 336 -1.42 -12.05 -0.21
C PRO A 336 -1.97 -12.44 -1.58
N PHE A 337 -1.47 -11.81 -2.63
CA PHE A 337 -1.85 -12.01 -4.02
C PHE A 337 -1.08 -13.15 -4.71
N ILE A 338 -0.17 -13.83 -4.01
CA ILE A 338 0.56 -14.99 -4.53
C ILE A 338 0.08 -16.25 -3.80
N SER A 339 -0.33 -17.27 -4.55
CA SER A 339 -0.58 -18.58 -3.94
C SER A 339 0.75 -19.26 -3.59
N TRP A 340 1.09 -19.28 -2.31
CA TRP A 340 2.37 -19.83 -1.84
C TRP A 340 2.31 -21.33 -1.56
N ASP A 341 3.25 -22.04 -2.21
CA ASP A 341 3.69 -23.38 -1.80
C ASP A 341 5.00 -23.23 -1.01
N VAL A 342 4.91 -23.44 0.30
CA VAL A 342 6.06 -23.38 1.20
C VAL A 342 6.35 -24.77 1.73
N GLN A 343 7.61 -25.18 1.62
CA GLN A 343 8.11 -26.39 2.25
C GLN A 343 9.39 -26.04 3.00
N VAL A 344 9.40 -26.37 4.29
CA VAL A 344 10.56 -26.26 5.15
C VAL A 344 10.89 -27.65 5.66
N ASP A 345 12.04 -28.15 5.24
CA ASP A 345 12.57 -29.43 5.71
C ASP A 345 13.58 -29.17 6.83
N PHE A 346 13.54 -29.99 7.88
CA PHE A 346 14.49 -29.94 8.98
C PHE A 346 15.36 -31.19 8.96
N ILE A 347 16.67 -31.01 9.05
CA ILE A 347 17.64 -32.09 9.19
C ILE A 347 18.39 -31.91 10.51
N ASP A 348 18.49 -32.99 11.28
CA ASP A 348 19.42 -33.07 12.40
C ASP A 348 20.77 -33.62 11.90
N ILE A 349 21.86 -32.89 12.13
CA ILE A 349 23.20 -33.31 11.69
C ILE A 349 23.65 -34.62 12.34
N ASP A 350 23.13 -34.97 13.52
CA ASP A 350 23.44 -36.23 14.20
C ASP A 350 22.86 -37.46 13.49
N GLU A 351 21.85 -37.27 12.63
CA GLU A 351 21.32 -38.31 11.75
C GLU A 351 22.22 -38.54 10.52
N TYR A 352 23.24 -37.69 10.31
CA TYR A 352 24.14 -37.72 9.17
C TYR A 352 25.63 -37.78 9.62
N PRO A 353 26.10 -38.95 10.11
CA PRO A 353 27.40 -39.11 10.77
C PRO A 353 28.65 -38.90 9.88
N VAL A 354 28.46 -38.66 8.58
CA VAL A 354 29.53 -38.31 7.63
C VAL A 354 29.86 -36.81 7.68
N TRP A 355 28.97 -36.00 8.27
CA TRP A 355 29.07 -34.55 8.37
C TRP A 355 29.56 -34.08 9.76
N ASN A 356 29.69 -35.00 10.71
CA ASN A 356 30.25 -34.78 12.05
C ASN A 356 31.77 -34.96 12.08
#